data_AF-A0A8H4QXU0-F1
#
_entry.id   AF-A0A8H4QXU0-F1
#
_cell.length_a   1.000
_cell.length_b   1.000
_cell.length_c   1.000
_cell.angle_alpha   90.00
_cell.angle_beta   90.00
_cell.angle_gamma   90.00
#
_symmetry.space_group_name_H-M   'P 1'
#
loop_
_entity.id
_entity.type
_entity.pdbx_description
1 polymer ?
#
loop_
_entity_poly.entity_id
_entity_poly.type
_entity_poly.pdbx_seq_one_letter_code
_entity_poly.pdbx_strand_id
1 'polypeptide(L)'
;MPVTFKVATHEANKIKQGYSSLNNADELLASTWGNKAKTMRSKELLQSSLVNPDFSRIAATHNGFVNTVIDAYNAHHRLVLRPDDVWIAILGQFNFYVNAHAEDLRSHFVAHEGKKELVVKAAGTRYTVDFGSLAQQMTGLIHKNVVDKDLKDWILPNFSTTTKSDTVTCAVLMMATLKAYFSYTMGLACGIPSVTLEGERSDWVKILERIDKLDAFGEEPKAWANLLRPILLRFVSAFDGEPDLDFWGKVCHRYNMGSGPTYLSGWITAFCVWTNGGKWQGPNLSADVRASTPRGSLMLQLDGINYGRIDSAKVPTGFCEVDVKLDDNGQEFDCMMVSGHVARLTTGDDLDTVRPMPAWFIFIKEECEDPEVVAMREYMKEWDQKRGTRS
;
A
#
# COMPACT_ATOMS: atom_id res chain seq x y z
N MET A 1 -6.66 3.32 -25.60
CA MET A 1 -6.09 1.96 -25.64
C MET A 1 -5.13 1.83 -24.48
N PRO A 2 -5.21 0.75 -23.68
CA PRO A 2 -4.27 0.46 -22.59
C PRO A 2 -2.82 0.34 -23.06
N VAL A 3 -1.87 0.53 -22.15
CA VAL A 3 -0.43 0.30 -22.39
C VAL A 3 0.17 -0.57 -21.29
N THR A 4 1.09 -1.46 -21.68
CA THR A 4 1.83 -2.34 -20.78
C THR A 4 3.32 -2.26 -21.08
N PHE A 5 4.14 -2.10 -20.03
CA PHE A 5 5.60 -2.00 -20.14
C PHE A 5 6.29 -2.78 -19.02
N LYS A 6 7.48 -3.33 -19.29
CA LYS A 6 8.33 -3.94 -18.27
C LYS A 6 9.07 -2.86 -17.49
N VAL A 7 9.19 -3.07 -16.17
CA VAL A 7 9.85 -2.15 -15.23
C VAL A 7 11.08 -2.82 -14.61
N ALA A 8 11.02 -4.11 -14.29
CA ALA A 8 12.16 -4.89 -13.83
C ALA A 8 12.54 -6.00 -14.85
N THR A 9 13.77 -6.50 -14.73
CA THR A 9 14.34 -7.53 -15.62
C THR A 9 14.02 -8.97 -15.19
N HIS A 10 13.26 -9.15 -14.11
CA HIS A 10 12.78 -10.46 -13.63
C HIS A 10 11.31 -10.66 -13.98
N GLU A 11 10.86 -11.91 -14.11
CA GLU A 11 9.44 -12.22 -14.28
C GLU A 11 8.68 -12.20 -12.96
N ALA A 12 7.35 -12.17 -13.06
CA ALA A 12 6.47 -12.01 -11.91
C ALA A 12 6.36 -13.30 -11.06
N ASN A 13 6.28 -13.10 -9.75
CA ASN A 13 5.98 -14.16 -8.79
C ASN A 13 4.48 -14.44 -8.77
N LYS A 14 4.12 -15.73 -8.74
CA LYS A 14 2.75 -16.17 -8.43
C LYS A 14 2.37 -15.79 -6.99
N ILE A 15 1.14 -15.33 -6.81
CA ILE A 15 0.56 -15.06 -5.50
C ILE A 15 0.27 -16.39 -4.80
N LYS A 16 0.84 -16.56 -3.61
CA LYS A 16 0.44 -17.62 -2.69
C LYS A 16 -0.89 -17.21 -2.05
N GLN A 17 -1.97 -17.93 -2.36
CA GLN A 17 -3.23 -17.77 -1.64
C GLN A 17 -3.02 -18.05 -0.15
N GLY A 18 -3.59 -17.21 0.71
CA GLY A 18 -3.54 -17.38 2.16
C GLY A 18 -4.57 -18.39 2.67
N TYR A 19 -4.41 -18.84 3.91
CA TYR A 19 -5.34 -19.80 4.55
C TYR A 19 -6.74 -19.22 4.84
N SER A 20 -6.90 -17.89 4.82
CA SER A 20 -8.19 -17.20 4.98
C SER A 20 -8.76 -16.82 3.61
N SER A 21 -9.60 -17.69 3.03
CA SER A 21 -10.43 -17.33 1.89
C SER A 21 -11.61 -16.48 2.34
N LEU A 22 -11.86 -15.38 1.63
CA LEU A 22 -13.17 -14.71 1.68
C LEU A 22 -14.17 -15.56 0.90
N ASN A 23 -15.41 -15.62 1.36
CA ASN A 23 -16.48 -16.41 0.76
C ASN A 23 -17.65 -15.55 0.26
N ASN A 24 -17.81 -14.33 0.79
CA ASN A 24 -18.94 -13.43 0.52
C ASN A 24 -18.59 -11.94 0.78
N ALA A 25 -19.54 -11.06 0.47
CA ALA A 25 -19.38 -9.60 0.60
C ALA A 25 -19.36 -9.13 2.06
N ASP A 26 -20.15 -9.75 2.95
CA ASP A 26 -20.18 -9.45 4.38
C ASP A 26 -18.84 -9.74 5.07
N GLU A 27 -18.19 -10.86 4.74
CA GLU A 27 -16.84 -11.18 5.24
C GLU A 27 -15.80 -10.15 4.79
N LEU A 28 -15.89 -9.65 3.54
CA LEU A 28 -15.01 -8.59 3.06
C LEU A 28 -15.27 -7.27 3.80
N LEU A 29 -16.54 -6.90 4.00
CA LEU A 29 -16.94 -5.71 4.74
C LEU A 29 -16.50 -5.79 6.21
N ALA A 30 -16.70 -6.93 6.87
CA ALA A 30 -16.28 -7.19 8.24
C ALA A 30 -14.75 -7.16 8.38
N SER A 31 -14.02 -7.79 7.45
CA SER A 31 -12.54 -7.83 7.46
C SER A 31 -11.88 -6.46 7.24
N THR A 32 -12.62 -5.47 6.73
CA THR A 32 -12.10 -4.16 6.33
C THR A 32 -12.67 -3.01 7.15
N TRP A 33 -13.97 -2.74 7.00
CA TRP A 33 -14.68 -1.70 7.74
C TRP A 33 -15.05 -2.17 9.14
N GLY A 34 -15.62 -3.37 9.33
CA GLY A 34 -16.06 -3.84 10.65
C GLY A 34 -14.91 -3.91 11.67
N ASN A 35 -13.76 -4.43 11.23
CA ASN A 35 -12.51 -4.48 11.99
C ASN A 35 -12.00 -3.07 12.42
N LYS A 36 -12.25 -2.03 11.60
CA LYS A 36 -11.98 -0.63 11.96
C LYS A 36 -13.04 -0.08 12.92
N ALA A 37 -14.32 -0.43 12.72
CA ALA A 37 -15.47 0.14 13.41
C ALA A 37 -15.61 -0.31 14.87
N LYS A 38 -15.15 -1.53 15.21
CA LYS A 38 -15.09 -2.15 16.56
C LYS A 38 -16.43 -2.34 17.29
N THR A 39 -17.20 -1.27 17.52
CA THR A 39 -18.47 -1.29 18.26
C THR A 39 -19.71 -1.18 17.36
N MET A 40 -19.51 -1.23 16.04
CA MET A 40 -20.57 -1.29 15.03
C MET A 40 -20.31 -2.47 14.09
N ARG A 41 -21.37 -3.18 13.69
CA ARG A 41 -21.32 -4.25 12.69
C ARG A 41 -22.37 -4.09 11.60
N SER A 42 -22.16 -4.76 10.48
CA SER A 42 -23.26 -5.08 9.55
C SER A 42 -24.20 -6.04 10.26
N LYS A 43 -25.48 -5.66 10.34
CA LYS A 43 -26.59 -6.53 10.75
C LYS A 43 -27.10 -7.32 9.54
N GLU A 44 -27.21 -6.62 8.42
CA GLU A 44 -27.79 -7.10 7.16
C GLU A 44 -27.22 -6.26 6.01
N LEU A 45 -26.50 -6.90 5.08
CA LEU A 45 -26.01 -6.27 3.87
C LEU A 45 -27.15 -6.20 2.83
N LEU A 46 -27.69 -4.99 2.65
CA LEU A 46 -28.80 -4.73 1.73
C LEU A 46 -28.34 -4.79 0.26
N GLN A 47 -27.18 -4.19 -0.04
CA GLN A 47 -26.61 -4.23 -1.39
C GLN A 47 -25.10 -3.98 -1.39
N SER A 48 -24.39 -4.47 -2.41
CA SER A 48 -23.02 -4.08 -2.71
C SER A 48 -22.77 -4.01 -4.21
N SER A 49 -21.64 -3.43 -4.62
CA SER A 49 -21.17 -3.42 -6.01
C SER A 49 -20.67 -4.79 -6.52
N LEU A 50 -20.66 -5.82 -5.68
CA LEU A 50 -19.96 -7.08 -5.91
C LEU A 50 -20.89 -8.11 -6.58
N VAL A 51 -21.12 -7.93 -7.87
CA VAL A 51 -21.94 -8.85 -8.68
C VAL A 51 -21.11 -10.07 -9.10
N ASN A 52 -21.43 -11.25 -8.54
CA ASN A 52 -20.82 -12.55 -8.85
C ASN A 52 -19.27 -12.58 -8.90
N PRO A 53 -18.55 -12.04 -7.89
CA PRO A 53 -17.08 -12.03 -7.91
C PRO A 53 -16.48 -13.40 -7.56
N ASP A 54 -15.28 -13.67 -8.07
CA ASP A 54 -14.44 -14.77 -7.59
C ASP A 54 -13.71 -14.34 -6.30
N PHE A 55 -14.34 -14.58 -5.15
CA PHE A 55 -13.75 -14.25 -3.84
C PHE A 55 -12.42 -14.98 -3.56
N SER A 56 -12.10 -16.09 -4.24
CA SER A 56 -10.81 -16.77 -4.09
C SER A 56 -9.62 -15.94 -4.62
N ARG A 57 -9.90 -14.93 -5.46
CA ARG A 57 -8.93 -13.97 -6.00
C ARG A 57 -8.86 -12.67 -5.22
N ILE A 58 -9.78 -12.43 -4.28
CA ILE A 58 -9.93 -11.18 -3.55
C ILE A 58 -9.22 -11.27 -2.20
N ALA A 59 -8.43 -10.25 -1.87
CA ALA A 59 -7.83 -10.08 -0.56
C ALA A 59 -8.32 -8.78 0.09
N ALA A 60 -8.85 -8.87 1.32
CA ALA A 60 -9.22 -7.73 2.15
C ALA A 60 -7.97 -6.89 2.51
N THR A 61 -8.09 -5.57 2.44
CA THR A 61 -6.97 -4.65 2.68
C THR A 61 -7.45 -3.34 3.31
N HIS A 62 -6.76 -2.85 4.35
CA HIS A 62 -7.06 -1.54 4.95
C HIS A 62 -7.00 -0.38 3.93
N ASN A 63 -6.06 -0.46 2.97
CA ASN A 63 -5.99 0.45 1.83
C ASN A 63 -5.65 -0.32 0.55
N GLY A 64 -6.67 -0.68 -0.22
CA GLY A 64 -6.53 -1.53 -1.42
C GLY A 64 -5.85 -0.86 -2.61
N PHE A 65 -5.68 0.46 -2.61
CA PHE A 65 -4.82 1.13 -3.60
C PHE A 65 -3.36 1.03 -3.17
N VAL A 66 -3.03 1.64 -2.02
CA VAL A 66 -1.66 1.77 -1.51
C VAL A 66 -1.03 0.40 -1.26
N ASN A 67 -1.73 -0.51 -0.60
CA ASN A 67 -1.20 -1.84 -0.30
C ASN A 67 -1.01 -2.69 -1.57
N THR A 68 -1.89 -2.59 -2.57
CA THR A 68 -1.72 -3.32 -3.84
C THR A 68 -0.46 -2.88 -4.58
N VAL A 69 -0.22 -1.58 -4.67
CA VAL A 69 0.96 -1.02 -5.35
C VAL A 69 2.26 -1.36 -4.59
N ILE A 70 2.20 -1.36 -3.25
CA ILE A 70 3.29 -1.80 -2.36
C ILE A 70 3.54 -3.31 -2.48
N ASP A 71 2.50 -4.15 -2.58
CA ASP A 71 2.62 -5.60 -2.75
C ASP A 71 3.24 -5.94 -4.11
N ALA A 72 2.76 -5.31 -5.19
CA ALA A 72 3.31 -5.49 -6.53
C ALA A 72 4.82 -5.23 -6.56
N TYR A 73 5.26 -4.17 -5.87
CA TYR A 73 6.65 -3.77 -5.77
C TYR A 73 7.49 -4.67 -4.85
N ASN A 74 6.98 -5.09 -3.68
CA ASN A 74 7.77 -5.84 -2.70
C ASN A 74 7.73 -7.37 -2.90
N ALA A 75 6.69 -7.90 -3.56
CA ALA A 75 6.53 -9.33 -3.82
C ALA A 75 6.69 -9.68 -5.32
N HIS A 76 6.99 -8.70 -6.18
CA HIS A 76 7.18 -8.84 -7.62
C HIS A 76 5.95 -9.39 -8.36
N HIS A 77 4.79 -8.77 -8.16
CA HIS A 77 3.58 -9.05 -8.95
C HIS A 77 3.39 -8.01 -10.05
N ARG A 78 2.82 -8.38 -11.20
CA ARG A 78 2.46 -7.40 -12.25
C ARG A 78 1.38 -6.47 -11.70
N LEU A 79 1.47 -5.17 -11.99
CA LEU A 79 0.51 -4.18 -11.51
C LEU A 79 -0.42 -3.73 -12.64
N VAL A 80 -1.74 -3.70 -12.39
CA VAL A 80 -2.71 -3.05 -13.28
C VAL A 80 -3.41 -1.92 -12.54
N LEU A 81 -3.51 -0.74 -13.17
CA LEU A 81 -4.19 0.45 -12.66
C LEU A 81 -5.15 1.03 -13.70
N ARG A 82 -6.37 1.41 -13.29
CA ARG A 82 -7.27 2.28 -14.07
C ARG A 82 -7.11 3.75 -13.69
N PRO A 83 -7.55 4.66 -14.57
CA PRO A 83 -7.86 6.05 -14.21
C PRO A 83 -8.74 6.11 -12.95
N ASP A 84 -9.79 5.29 -12.89
CA ASP A 84 -10.73 5.25 -11.74
C ASP A 84 -10.06 4.84 -10.43
N ASP A 85 -9.15 3.85 -10.46
CA ASP A 85 -8.45 3.37 -9.27
C ASP A 85 -7.57 4.49 -8.67
N VAL A 86 -6.92 5.28 -9.53
CA VAL A 86 -6.13 6.45 -9.09
C VAL A 86 -7.03 7.60 -8.64
N TRP A 87 -8.13 7.89 -9.36
CA TRP A 87 -9.03 8.97 -9.01
C TRP A 87 -9.81 8.71 -7.71
N ILE A 88 -10.24 7.47 -7.45
CA ILE A 88 -10.87 7.07 -6.18
C ILE A 88 -9.87 7.17 -5.02
N ALA A 89 -8.58 6.85 -5.23
CA ALA A 89 -7.55 7.03 -4.20
C ALA A 89 -7.30 8.52 -3.87
N ILE A 90 -7.35 9.40 -4.87
CA ILE A 90 -7.33 10.86 -4.69
C ILE A 90 -8.59 11.30 -3.92
N LEU A 91 -9.79 10.93 -4.35
CA LEU A 91 -11.04 11.30 -3.66
C LEU A 91 -11.08 10.83 -2.20
N GLY A 92 -10.55 9.65 -1.87
CA GLY A 92 -10.44 9.17 -0.50
C GLY A 92 -9.54 10.04 0.38
N GLN A 93 -8.38 10.48 -0.13
CA GLN A 93 -7.52 11.44 0.58
C GLN A 93 -8.20 12.80 0.76
N PHE A 94 -8.84 13.33 -0.28
CA PHE A 94 -9.57 14.60 -0.21
C PHE A 94 -10.75 14.55 0.77
N ASN A 95 -11.44 13.39 0.88
CA ASN A 95 -12.51 13.19 1.85
C ASN A 95 -12.02 13.35 3.30
N PHE A 96 -10.83 12.84 3.66
CA PHE A 96 -10.29 13.03 5.01
C PHE A 96 -10.00 14.51 5.30
N TYR A 97 -9.39 15.24 4.35
CA TYR A 97 -9.17 16.68 4.48
C TYR A 97 -10.48 17.44 4.68
N VAL A 98 -11.47 17.24 3.80
CA VAL A 98 -12.77 17.94 3.88
C VAL A 98 -13.51 17.60 5.18
N ASN A 99 -13.42 16.37 5.68
CA ASN A 99 -14.06 15.98 6.94
C ASN A 99 -13.35 16.51 8.18
N ALA A 100 -12.05 16.82 8.14
CA ALA A 100 -11.38 17.54 9.22
C ALA A 100 -11.64 19.05 9.17
N HIS A 101 -11.53 19.63 7.98
CA HIS A 101 -11.70 21.06 7.70
C HIS A 101 -13.16 21.43 7.33
N ALA A 102 -14.14 20.66 7.82
CA ALA A 102 -15.56 20.86 7.51
C ALA A 102 -16.11 22.23 7.97
N GLU A 103 -15.44 22.84 8.95
CA GLU A 103 -15.73 24.19 9.45
C GLU A 103 -15.03 25.27 8.64
N ASP A 104 -13.75 25.09 8.30
CA ASP A 104 -12.97 26.06 7.49
C ASP A 104 -13.52 26.13 6.04
N LEU A 105 -13.90 24.97 5.50
CA LEU A 105 -14.50 24.83 4.17
C LEU A 105 -16.02 25.02 4.20
N ARG A 106 -16.61 25.39 5.34
CA ARG A 106 -18.06 25.48 5.53
C ARG A 106 -18.73 26.38 4.50
N SER A 107 -18.17 27.56 4.25
CA SER A 107 -18.65 28.51 3.24
C SER A 107 -18.55 28.01 1.80
N HIS A 108 -17.84 26.92 1.54
CA HIS A 108 -17.82 26.22 0.25
C HIS A 108 -18.88 25.10 0.15
N PHE A 109 -19.55 24.73 1.26
CA PHE A 109 -20.42 23.54 1.33
C PHE A 109 -21.74 23.66 2.15
N VAL A 110 -21.75 24.05 3.44
CA VAL A 110 -22.92 24.00 4.39
C VAL A 110 -22.81 25.02 5.56
N ALA A 111 -23.42 24.85 6.77
CA ALA A 111 -23.60 25.97 7.75
C ALA A 111 -23.68 25.71 9.31
N HIS A 112 -23.13 24.65 9.93
CA HIS A 112 -23.23 24.38 11.41
C HIS A 112 -22.23 23.31 12.01
N GLU A 113 -21.71 23.51 13.25
CA GLU A 113 -20.47 22.90 13.89
C GLU A 113 -20.63 21.72 14.92
N GLY A 114 -19.56 20.91 15.20
CA GLY A 114 -19.30 20.15 16.48
C GLY A 114 -18.69 18.70 16.44
N LYS A 115 -17.70 18.31 17.31
CA LYS A 115 -16.96 16.97 17.46
C LYS A 115 -16.51 16.67 18.96
N LYS A 116 -15.63 15.76 19.50
CA LYS A 116 -14.42 14.89 19.17
C LYS A 116 -13.93 14.08 20.48
N GLU A 117 -13.05 13.04 20.74
CA GLU A 117 -12.22 11.87 20.18
C GLU A 117 -11.64 10.94 21.37
N LEU A 118 -11.04 9.74 21.14
CA LEU A 118 -10.38 8.74 22.08
C LEU A 118 -9.09 8.06 21.43
N VAL A 119 -8.20 7.25 22.10
CA VAL A 119 -6.92 6.69 21.48
C VAL A 119 -6.31 5.31 21.97
N VAL A 120 -5.78 4.42 21.06
CA VAL A 120 -4.95 3.16 21.32
C VAL A 120 -3.71 2.87 20.34
N LYS A 121 -3.25 1.61 20.04
CA LYS A 121 -1.81 1.20 19.67
C LYS A 121 -1.56 -0.17 18.89
N ALA A 122 -0.31 -0.40 18.36
CA ALA A 122 0.45 -1.69 18.05
C ALA A 122 0.17 -2.54 16.74
N ALA A 123 0.92 -3.59 16.25
CA ALA A 123 2.38 -4.00 16.12
C ALA A 123 2.60 -5.32 15.24
N GLY A 124 3.83 -5.77 14.82
CA GLY A 124 4.07 -7.10 14.11
C GLY A 124 5.50 -7.49 13.53
N THR A 125 5.78 -8.78 13.18
CA THR A 125 7.11 -9.41 12.73
C THR A 125 7.00 -10.86 12.12
N ARG A 126 7.92 -11.59 11.38
CA ARG A 126 9.16 -11.32 10.55
C ARG A 126 9.90 -12.47 9.70
N TYR A 127 9.54 -13.78 9.64
CA TYR A 127 10.53 -14.92 9.52
C TYR A 127 10.90 -15.65 8.16
N THR A 128 10.53 -15.23 6.94
CA THR A 128 10.37 -16.16 5.77
C THR A 128 11.21 -15.90 4.49
N VAL A 129 12.54 -16.13 4.49
CA VAL A 129 13.43 -15.78 3.34
C VAL A 129 14.40 -16.90 2.94
N ASP A 130 14.67 -17.06 1.63
CA ASP A 130 15.74 -17.90 1.06
C ASP A 130 17.03 -17.07 0.85
N PHE A 131 18.11 -17.48 1.48
CA PHE A 131 19.40 -16.78 1.47
C PHE A 131 20.37 -17.25 0.37
N GLY A 132 20.12 -18.40 -0.27
CA GLY A 132 21.02 -18.97 -1.29
C GLY A 132 21.05 -18.12 -2.57
N SER A 133 19.88 -17.67 -3.01
CA SER A 133 19.75 -16.76 -4.16
C SER A 133 20.42 -15.40 -3.94
N LEU A 134 20.31 -14.85 -2.72
CA LEU A 134 20.89 -13.55 -2.35
C LEU A 134 22.43 -13.58 -2.38
N ALA A 135 23.05 -14.71 -1.98
CA ALA A 135 24.50 -14.88 -2.02
C ALA A 135 25.04 -14.92 -3.46
N GLN A 136 24.35 -15.58 -4.40
CA GLN A 136 24.80 -15.64 -5.79
C GLN A 136 24.78 -14.25 -6.46
N GLN A 137 23.72 -13.47 -6.23
CA GLN A 137 23.57 -12.12 -6.83
C GLN A 137 24.67 -11.14 -6.39
N MET A 138 25.16 -11.24 -5.15
CA MET A 138 26.30 -10.45 -4.65
C MET A 138 27.57 -10.64 -5.48
N THR A 139 27.86 -11.84 -6.00
CA THR A 139 29.08 -12.10 -6.79
C THR A 139 29.12 -11.33 -8.11
N GLY A 140 27.96 -11.11 -8.73
CA GLY A 140 27.83 -10.30 -9.95
C GLY A 140 28.12 -8.82 -9.70
N LEU A 141 27.88 -8.32 -8.49
CA LEU A 141 28.23 -6.96 -8.08
C LEU A 141 29.72 -6.85 -7.74
N ILE A 142 30.31 -7.87 -7.10
CA ILE A 142 31.77 -7.93 -6.85
C ILE A 142 32.55 -7.85 -8.17
N HIS A 143 32.25 -8.73 -9.14
CA HIS A 143 32.90 -8.79 -10.46
C HIS A 143 32.92 -7.43 -11.21
N LYS A 144 31.86 -6.63 -11.09
CA LYS A 144 31.80 -5.29 -11.68
C LYS A 144 32.81 -4.32 -11.05
N ASN A 145 33.11 -4.47 -9.76
CA ASN A 145 33.90 -3.50 -8.96
C ASN A 145 35.34 -3.94 -8.65
N VAL A 146 35.72 -5.21 -8.84
CA VAL A 146 37.13 -5.64 -8.79
C VAL A 146 37.89 -5.25 -10.06
N VAL A 147 39.21 -5.05 -9.95
CA VAL A 147 40.07 -4.66 -11.09
C VAL A 147 40.29 -5.85 -12.04
N ASP A 148 40.69 -6.99 -11.48
CA ASP A 148 40.72 -8.27 -12.17
C ASP A 148 39.28 -8.75 -12.47
N LYS A 149 38.97 -8.98 -13.74
CA LYS A 149 37.63 -9.43 -14.17
C LYS A 149 37.47 -10.94 -14.15
N ASP A 150 38.56 -11.69 -14.34
CA ASP A 150 38.55 -13.14 -14.41
C ASP A 150 38.44 -13.76 -13.00
N LEU A 151 38.78 -13.00 -11.95
CA LEU A 151 38.65 -13.34 -10.53
C LEU A 151 37.30 -14.01 -10.15
N LYS A 152 36.19 -13.62 -10.78
CA LYS A 152 34.88 -14.26 -10.53
C LYS A 152 34.84 -15.70 -11.02
N ASP A 153 35.27 -15.92 -12.25
CA ASP A 153 35.18 -17.22 -12.93
C ASP A 153 36.35 -18.14 -12.57
N TRP A 154 37.36 -17.61 -11.89
CA TRP A 154 38.36 -18.37 -11.13
C TRP A 154 37.84 -18.88 -9.76
N ILE A 155 36.98 -18.12 -9.06
CA ILE A 155 36.48 -18.49 -7.72
C ILE A 155 35.19 -19.32 -7.76
N LEU A 156 34.33 -19.13 -8.76
CA LEU A 156 33.08 -19.88 -8.90
C LEU A 156 33.30 -21.19 -9.68
N PRO A 157 33.00 -22.37 -9.09
CA PRO A 157 33.27 -23.66 -9.73
C PRO A 157 32.37 -23.92 -10.94
N ASN A 158 32.95 -24.53 -11.98
CA ASN A 158 32.26 -24.97 -13.20
C ASN A 158 32.56 -26.44 -13.56
N PHE A 159 33.10 -27.22 -12.61
CA PHE A 159 33.42 -28.63 -12.77
C PHE A 159 32.17 -29.48 -13.06
N SER A 160 32.35 -30.63 -13.72
CA SER A 160 31.26 -31.55 -14.08
C SER A 160 30.47 -32.13 -12.89
N THR A 161 30.98 -32.00 -11.67
CA THR A 161 30.33 -32.41 -10.41
C THR A 161 29.64 -31.27 -9.64
N THR A 162 29.72 -30.03 -10.14
CA THR A 162 29.26 -28.84 -9.39
C THR A 162 27.74 -28.81 -9.23
N THR A 163 27.26 -28.74 -7.99
CA THR A 163 25.84 -28.50 -7.68
C THR A 163 25.57 -27.02 -7.41
N LYS A 164 24.28 -26.63 -7.39
CA LYS A 164 23.86 -25.28 -6.98
C LYS A 164 24.36 -24.92 -5.57
N SER A 165 24.46 -25.89 -4.66
CA SER A 165 24.95 -25.67 -3.29
C SER A 165 26.43 -25.30 -3.27
N ASP A 166 27.23 -25.90 -4.15
CA ASP A 166 28.66 -25.62 -4.26
C ASP A 166 28.87 -24.21 -4.85
N THR A 167 28.10 -23.83 -5.87
CA THR A 167 28.10 -22.46 -6.41
C THR A 167 27.69 -21.42 -5.36
N VAL A 168 26.68 -21.69 -4.52
CA VAL A 168 26.32 -20.82 -3.38
C VAL A 168 27.45 -20.75 -2.35
N THR A 169 28.09 -21.88 -2.03
CA THR A 169 29.17 -21.95 -1.04
C THR A 169 30.38 -21.14 -1.49
N CYS A 170 30.83 -21.32 -2.74
CA CYS A 170 31.91 -20.53 -3.33
C CYS A 170 31.55 -19.04 -3.49
N ALA A 171 30.29 -18.71 -3.76
CA ALA A 171 29.81 -17.33 -3.76
C ALA A 171 29.94 -16.66 -2.38
N VAL A 172 29.53 -17.34 -1.31
CA VAL A 172 29.71 -16.85 0.07
C VAL A 172 31.19 -16.74 0.45
N LEU A 173 32.02 -17.69 0.03
CA LEU A 173 33.47 -17.63 0.24
C LEU A 173 34.14 -16.46 -0.51
N MET A 174 33.69 -16.14 -1.73
CA MET A 174 34.13 -14.95 -2.48
C MET A 174 33.84 -13.67 -1.69
N MET A 175 32.60 -13.53 -1.17
CA MET A 175 32.21 -12.41 -0.32
C MET A 175 33.07 -12.35 0.96
N ALA A 176 33.23 -13.47 1.66
CA ALA A 176 34.01 -13.56 2.90
C ALA A 176 35.50 -13.24 2.70
N THR A 177 36.06 -13.52 1.52
CA THR A 177 37.44 -13.20 1.13
C THR A 177 37.61 -11.69 0.90
N LEU A 178 36.63 -11.04 0.28
CA LEU A 178 36.71 -9.63 -0.13
C LEU A 178 36.07 -8.64 0.88
N LYS A 179 35.63 -9.13 2.05
CA LYS A 179 34.99 -8.33 3.14
C LYS A 179 35.83 -7.18 3.71
N ALA A 180 37.13 -7.13 3.42
CA ALA A 180 38.00 -6.01 3.80
C ALA A 180 37.85 -4.80 2.85
N TYR A 181 37.29 -5.02 1.65
CA TYR A 181 37.15 -4.02 0.58
C TYR A 181 35.69 -3.66 0.29
N PHE A 182 34.75 -4.54 0.63
CA PHE A 182 33.32 -4.33 0.42
C PHE A 182 32.51 -4.64 1.69
N SER A 183 31.52 -3.79 1.99
CA SER A 183 30.50 -4.07 3.01
C SER A 183 29.25 -4.65 2.35
N TYR A 184 28.74 -5.76 2.87
CA TYR A 184 27.62 -6.49 2.28
C TYR A 184 26.34 -6.27 3.08
N THR A 185 25.36 -5.59 2.48
CA THR A 185 24.00 -5.46 3.03
C THR A 185 23.02 -6.19 2.12
N MET A 186 22.40 -7.25 2.61
CA MET A 186 21.31 -7.94 1.90
C MET A 186 20.00 -7.19 2.12
N GLY A 187 19.66 -6.29 1.20
CA GLY A 187 18.28 -5.89 0.99
C GLY A 187 17.52 -7.01 0.29
N LEU A 188 16.23 -7.19 0.60
CA LEU A 188 15.33 -7.91 -0.29
C LEU A 188 15.23 -7.10 -1.60
N ALA A 189 15.23 -7.78 -2.74
CA ALA A 189 14.97 -7.11 -4.01
C ALA A 189 13.52 -6.58 -4.00
N CYS A 190 13.32 -5.36 -4.49
CA CYS A 190 12.01 -4.78 -4.69
C CYS A 190 11.96 -4.14 -6.10
N GLY A 191 10.80 -4.20 -6.74
CA GLY A 191 10.57 -3.76 -8.11
C GLY A 191 9.33 -4.43 -8.69
N ILE A 192 8.52 -3.68 -9.44
CA ILE A 192 7.39 -4.25 -10.19
C ILE A 192 7.96 -4.90 -11.48
N PRO A 193 7.57 -6.13 -11.87
CA PRO A 193 8.01 -6.76 -13.11
C PRO A 193 7.52 -6.00 -14.35
N SER A 194 6.21 -5.71 -14.39
CA SER A 194 5.54 -4.99 -15.45
C SER A 194 4.31 -4.25 -14.93
N VAL A 195 4.03 -3.08 -15.52
CA VAL A 195 2.86 -2.25 -15.21
C VAL A 195 1.96 -2.18 -16.44
N THR A 196 0.65 -2.25 -16.22
CA THR A 196 -0.39 -1.96 -17.21
C THR A 196 -1.23 -0.78 -16.74
N LEU A 197 -1.35 0.24 -17.59
CA LEU A 197 -2.27 1.34 -17.41
C LEU A 197 -3.48 1.12 -18.34
N GLU A 198 -4.65 0.92 -17.75
CA GLU A 198 -5.91 0.76 -18.48
C GLU A 198 -6.49 2.13 -18.93
N GLY A 199 -7.60 2.08 -19.67
CA GLY A 199 -8.26 3.27 -20.23
C GLY A 199 -7.53 3.86 -21.44
N GLU A 200 -7.55 5.19 -21.56
CA GLU A 200 -6.83 5.94 -22.58
C GLU A 200 -5.98 7.06 -21.98
N ARG A 201 -4.94 7.49 -22.71
CA ARG A 201 -4.14 8.69 -22.40
C ARG A 201 -5.02 9.90 -22.06
N SER A 202 -6.16 10.05 -22.74
CA SER A 202 -7.12 11.14 -22.50
C SER A 202 -7.72 11.10 -21.08
N ASP A 203 -7.92 9.92 -20.49
CA ASP A 203 -8.45 9.77 -19.13
C ASP A 203 -7.42 10.13 -18.07
N TRP A 204 -6.16 9.76 -18.31
CA TRP A 204 -5.04 10.15 -17.46
C TRP A 204 -4.78 11.67 -17.50
N VAL A 205 -4.96 12.30 -18.66
CA VAL A 205 -4.94 13.77 -18.80
C VAL A 205 -6.11 14.41 -18.04
N LYS A 206 -7.34 13.88 -18.12
CA LYS A 206 -8.49 14.38 -17.34
C LYS A 206 -8.22 14.34 -15.82
N ILE A 207 -7.44 13.39 -15.31
CA ILE A 207 -7.04 13.35 -13.89
C ILE A 207 -6.01 14.45 -13.59
N LEU A 208 -5.02 14.65 -14.47
CA LEU A 208 -4.02 15.72 -14.36
C LEU A 208 -4.64 17.12 -14.37
N GLU A 209 -5.69 17.34 -15.17
CA GLU A 209 -6.48 18.58 -15.18
C GLU A 209 -7.34 18.74 -13.92
N ARG A 210 -7.95 17.66 -13.42
CA ARG A 210 -8.83 17.69 -12.24
C ARG A 210 -8.10 18.07 -10.95
N ILE A 211 -6.81 17.74 -10.81
CA ILE A 211 -6.05 18.11 -9.61
C ILE A 211 -5.80 19.63 -9.50
N ASP A 212 -5.94 20.41 -10.58
CA ASP A 212 -5.80 21.87 -10.52
C ASP A 212 -6.89 22.53 -9.65
N LYS A 213 -8.02 21.85 -9.44
CA LYS A 213 -9.07 22.32 -8.53
C LYS A 213 -8.66 22.24 -7.06
N LEU A 214 -7.64 21.44 -6.70
CA LEU A 214 -7.22 21.28 -5.30
C LEU A 214 -6.70 22.58 -4.70
N ASP A 215 -5.98 23.39 -5.49
CA ASP A 215 -5.43 24.69 -5.08
C ASP A 215 -6.48 25.65 -4.49
N ALA A 216 -7.76 25.50 -4.86
CA ALA A 216 -8.87 26.31 -4.37
C ALA A 216 -9.34 25.97 -2.94
N PHE A 217 -8.82 24.90 -2.32
CA PHE A 217 -9.23 24.44 -0.98
C PHE A 217 -8.17 24.69 0.12
N GLY A 218 -7.07 25.37 -0.19
CA GLY A 218 -6.04 25.79 0.77
C GLY A 218 -4.64 25.24 0.49
N GLU A 219 -3.67 25.66 1.31
CA GLU A 219 -2.25 25.37 1.10
C GLU A 219 -1.87 23.88 1.24
N GLU A 220 -2.59 23.10 2.06
CA GLU A 220 -2.39 21.64 2.14
C GLU A 220 -2.83 20.91 0.85
N PRO A 221 -4.09 21.07 0.36
CA PRO A 221 -4.50 20.57 -0.95
C PRO A 221 -3.62 21.01 -2.11
N LYS A 222 -3.14 22.26 -2.11
CA LYS A 222 -2.21 22.83 -3.09
C LYS A 222 -0.83 22.18 -3.04
N ALA A 223 -0.25 21.99 -1.85
CA ALA A 223 1.00 21.25 -1.67
C ALA A 223 0.85 19.79 -2.12
N TRP A 224 -0.32 19.18 -1.90
CA TRP A 224 -0.64 17.84 -2.35
C TRP A 224 -0.83 17.72 -3.87
N ALA A 225 -1.50 18.69 -4.52
CA ALA A 225 -1.60 18.75 -5.98
C ALA A 225 -0.21 18.76 -6.63
N ASN A 226 0.72 19.51 -6.05
CA ASN A 226 2.12 19.53 -6.47
C ASN A 226 2.85 18.18 -6.26
N LEU A 227 2.48 17.37 -5.26
CA LEU A 227 2.99 16.00 -5.10
C LEU A 227 2.37 14.99 -6.08
N LEU A 228 1.12 15.21 -6.51
CA LEU A 228 0.43 14.37 -7.50
C LEU A 228 0.89 14.67 -8.94
N ARG A 229 1.21 15.93 -9.26
CA ARG A 229 1.51 16.35 -10.64
C ARG A 229 2.68 15.59 -11.30
N PRO A 230 3.86 15.37 -10.66
CA PRO A 230 4.95 14.56 -11.21
C PRO A 230 4.60 13.08 -11.45
N ILE A 231 3.69 12.52 -10.63
CA ILE A 231 3.19 11.14 -10.75
C ILE A 231 2.28 11.05 -11.98
N LEU A 232 1.28 11.91 -12.05
CA LEU A 232 0.27 11.90 -13.12
C LEU A 232 0.88 12.22 -14.50
N LEU A 233 1.86 13.12 -14.57
CA LEU A 233 2.63 13.39 -15.80
C LEU A 233 3.31 12.12 -16.35
N ARG A 234 3.85 11.26 -15.49
CA ARG A 234 4.52 9.99 -15.88
C ARG A 234 3.55 8.87 -16.20
N PHE A 235 2.37 8.89 -15.60
CA PHE A 235 1.25 8.02 -15.99
C PHE A 235 0.73 8.41 -17.38
N VAL A 236 0.73 9.70 -17.74
CA VAL A 236 0.43 10.16 -19.10
C VAL A 236 1.56 9.82 -20.08
N SER A 237 2.83 10.08 -19.75
CA SER A 237 3.96 9.85 -20.67
C SER A 237 4.20 8.38 -21.01
N ALA A 238 3.78 7.46 -20.13
CA ALA A 238 3.79 6.03 -20.44
C ALA A 238 2.92 5.64 -21.66
N PHE A 239 1.95 6.46 -22.06
CA PHE A 239 1.19 6.30 -23.30
C PHE A 239 1.89 6.88 -24.54
N ASP A 240 2.91 7.72 -24.35
CA ASP A 240 3.71 8.32 -25.44
C ASP A 240 4.87 7.40 -25.87
N GLY A 241 4.97 6.18 -25.31
CA GLY A 241 6.00 5.19 -25.61
C GLY A 241 7.23 5.24 -24.69
N GLU A 242 7.35 6.29 -23.87
CA GLU A 242 8.53 6.58 -23.04
C GLU A 242 8.18 6.51 -21.52
N PRO A 243 8.01 5.30 -20.94
CA PRO A 243 7.73 5.12 -19.52
C PRO A 243 9.00 5.35 -18.67
N ASP A 244 8.91 6.24 -17.67
CA ASP A 244 10.01 6.50 -16.72
C ASP A 244 10.22 5.31 -15.76
N LEU A 245 11.11 4.39 -16.16
CA LEU A 245 11.38 3.16 -15.40
C LEU A 245 12.05 3.43 -14.04
N ASP A 246 12.79 4.53 -13.90
CA ASP A 246 13.42 4.94 -12.64
C ASP A 246 12.34 5.38 -11.63
N PHE A 247 11.36 6.16 -12.07
CA PHE A 247 10.15 6.47 -11.31
C PHE A 247 9.36 5.20 -10.90
N TRP A 248 9.14 4.26 -11.82
CA TRP A 248 8.48 2.99 -11.48
C TRP A 248 9.34 2.07 -10.59
N GLY A 249 10.66 2.30 -10.52
CA GLY A 249 11.56 1.73 -9.51
C GLY A 249 11.46 2.40 -8.12
N LYS A 250 10.81 3.56 -8.01
CA LYS A 250 10.75 4.41 -6.80
C LYS A 250 9.37 4.45 -6.11
N VAL A 251 8.56 3.40 -6.33
CA VAL A 251 7.24 3.20 -5.70
C VAL A 251 7.32 3.39 -4.19
N CYS A 252 8.14 2.57 -3.52
CA CYS A 252 8.38 2.73 -2.10
C CYS A 252 9.75 2.22 -1.64
N HIS A 253 10.24 2.76 -0.52
CA HIS A 253 11.27 2.10 0.28
C HIS A 253 10.77 1.96 1.72
N ARG A 254 10.85 0.74 2.27
CA ARG A 254 10.60 0.46 3.68
C ARG A 254 11.92 0.48 4.46
N TYR A 255 11.96 1.19 5.59
CA TYR A 255 13.14 1.26 6.45
C TYR A 255 12.78 0.94 7.92
N ASN A 256 13.53 0.00 8.52
CA ASN A 256 13.34 -0.47 9.90
C ASN A 256 14.44 0.10 10.80
N MET A 257 14.08 0.97 11.75
CA MET A 257 15.04 1.54 12.71
C MET A 257 15.21 0.68 13.98
N GLY A 258 15.37 -0.64 13.82
CA GLY A 258 15.36 -1.58 14.95
C GLY A 258 13.96 -1.70 15.57
N SER A 259 13.82 -1.37 16.86
CA SER A 259 12.56 -1.45 17.62
C SER A 259 11.60 -0.27 17.40
N GLY A 260 11.95 0.69 16.54
CA GLY A 260 11.07 1.78 16.11
C GLY A 260 10.12 1.39 14.97
N PRO A 261 9.19 2.28 14.56
CA PRO A 261 8.25 2.02 13.48
C PRO A 261 8.95 1.80 12.12
N THR A 262 8.35 0.98 11.27
CA THR A 262 8.76 0.81 9.86
C THR A 262 8.26 2.01 9.06
N TYR A 263 9.17 2.81 8.53
CA TYR A 263 8.82 3.96 7.69
C TYR A 263 8.67 3.56 6.22
N LEU A 264 7.69 4.17 5.55
CA LEU A 264 7.48 4.13 4.11
C LEU A 264 7.87 5.49 3.51
N SER A 265 8.70 5.46 2.47
CA SER A 265 9.06 6.60 1.61
C SER A 265 8.80 6.22 0.14
N GLY A 266 8.91 7.16 -0.82
CA GLY A 266 8.66 6.92 -2.25
C GLY A 266 7.36 7.56 -2.75
N TRP A 267 7.08 7.49 -4.05
CA TRP A 267 5.99 8.30 -4.63
C TRP A 267 4.60 7.88 -4.15
N ILE A 268 4.42 6.61 -3.71
CA ILE A 268 3.15 6.15 -3.16
C ILE A 268 2.70 6.92 -1.91
N THR A 269 3.62 7.60 -1.21
CA THR A 269 3.31 8.44 -0.04
C THR A 269 2.42 9.65 -0.38
N ALA A 270 2.36 10.07 -1.65
CA ALA A 270 1.42 11.09 -2.10
C ALA A 270 -0.06 10.66 -2.01
N PHE A 271 -0.34 9.36 -1.88
CA PHE A 271 -1.69 8.83 -1.64
C PHE A 271 -2.01 8.63 -0.15
N CYS A 272 -1.18 9.18 0.74
CA CYS A 272 -1.25 9.04 2.20
C CYS A 272 -0.98 10.35 2.97
N VAL A 273 -1.11 11.51 2.33
CA VAL A 273 -0.71 12.82 2.92
C VAL A 273 -1.57 13.26 4.11
N TRP A 274 -2.77 12.71 4.30
CA TRP A 274 -3.58 12.89 5.51
C TRP A 274 -3.82 11.57 6.25
N THR A 275 -4.02 11.66 7.57
CA THR A 275 -4.58 10.55 8.37
C THR A 275 -6.09 10.41 8.14
N ASN A 276 -6.69 9.32 8.65
CA ASN A 276 -8.17 9.14 8.63
C ASN A 276 -8.93 10.30 9.30
N GLY A 277 -8.28 11.02 10.24
CA GLY A 277 -8.81 12.22 10.89
C GLY A 277 -8.40 13.53 10.20
N GLY A 278 -8.01 13.47 8.92
CA GLY A 278 -7.66 14.62 8.06
C GLY A 278 -6.45 15.44 8.50
N LYS A 279 -5.61 14.94 9.41
CA LYS A 279 -4.39 15.64 9.83
C LYS A 279 -3.26 15.40 8.83
N TRP A 280 -2.60 16.48 8.39
CA TRP A 280 -1.42 16.40 7.51
C TRP A 280 -0.28 15.57 8.10
N GLN A 281 0.25 14.69 7.27
CA GLN A 281 1.45 13.87 7.48
C GLN A 281 2.35 13.82 6.23
N GLY A 282 2.12 14.72 5.26
CA GLY A 282 3.00 14.92 4.10
C GLY A 282 4.28 15.71 4.43
N PRO A 283 5.02 16.17 3.40
CA PRO A 283 6.17 17.06 3.54
C PRO A 283 5.86 18.34 4.32
N ASN A 284 6.88 18.97 4.93
CA ASN A 284 6.68 20.26 5.60
C ASN A 284 6.37 21.37 4.59
N LEU A 285 5.16 21.94 4.67
CA LEU A 285 4.66 23.04 3.82
C LEU A 285 5.56 24.29 3.82
N SER A 286 6.28 24.51 4.93
CA SER A 286 7.18 25.66 5.12
C SER A 286 8.64 25.38 4.77
N ALA A 287 8.99 24.13 4.45
CA ALA A 287 10.33 23.81 3.99
C ALA A 287 10.48 24.23 2.53
N ASP A 288 11.46 25.08 2.24
CA ASP A 288 11.81 25.49 0.89
C ASP A 288 11.99 24.23 0.02
N VAL A 289 11.22 24.11 -1.07
CA VAL A 289 11.13 22.88 -1.89
C VAL A 289 12.52 22.49 -2.44
N ARG A 290 13.42 23.47 -2.55
CA ARG A 290 14.81 23.32 -3.03
C ARG A 290 15.82 23.00 -1.92
N ALA A 291 15.42 22.92 -0.66
CA ALA A 291 16.31 22.60 0.45
C ALA A 291 16.96 21.22 0.23
N SER A 292 18.30 21.20 0.19
CA SER A 292 19.07 19.99 -0.10
C SER A 292 18.80 18.91 0.96
N THR A 293 18.34 17.73 0.53
CA THR A 293 18.19 16.60 1.43
C THR A 293 19.55 16.22 2.03
N PRO A 294 19.68 16.02 3.36
CA PRO A 294 20.95 15.61 3.95
C PRO A 294 21.45 14.30 3.32
N ARG A 295 22.75 14.19 3.03
CA ARG A 295 23.32 12.94 2.45
C ARG A 295 22.99 11.75 3.36
N GLY A 296 22.38 10.71 2.77
CA GLY A 296 21.82 9.56 3.50
C GLY A 296 20.30 9.66 3.75
N SER A 297 19.64 10.76 3.37
CA SER A 297 18.18 10.85 3.45
C SER A 297 17.50 10.02 2.37
N LEU A 298 16.83 8.94 2.81
CA LEU A 298 15.84 8.16 2.05
C LEU A 298 14.52 8.97 1.84
N MET A 299 14.59 10.22 1.40
CA MET A 299 13.43 10.96 0.89
C MET A 299 13.52 11.00 -0.64
N LEU A 300 12.44 10.60 -1.32
CA LEU A 300 12.38 10.71 -2.77
C LEU A 300 12.27 12.20 -3.14
N GLN A 301 13.10 12.63 -4.10
CA GLN A 301 12.89 13.87 -4.83
C GLN A 301 12.53 13.53 -6.28
N LEU A 302 11.47 14.14 -6.81
CA LEU A 302 11.01 13.97 -8.20
C LEU A 302 10.62 15.34 -8.74
N ASP A 303 11.16 15.72 -9.90
CA ASP A 303 11.00 17.06 -10.51
C ASP A 303 11.31 18.23 -9.55
N GLY A 304 12.26 18.00 -8.63
CA GLY A 304 12.64 18.93 -7.56
C GLY A 304 11.77 18.87 -6.30
N ILE A 305 10.61 18.21 -6.35
CA ILE A 305 9.65 18.12 -5.25
C ILE A 305 10.03 16.97 -4.31
N ASN A 306 10.11 17.27 -3.01
CA ASN A 306 10.46 16.31 -1.95
C ASN A 306 9.22 15.58 -1.42
N TYR A 307 9.23 14.25 -1.45
CA TYR A 307 8.15 13.39 -0.96
C TYR A 307 8.34 13.02 0.51
N GLY A 308 7.23 12.81 1.21
CA GLY A 308 7.21 12.55 2.64
C GLY A 308 7.77 11.18 3.03
N ARG A 309 7.89 10.97 4.35
CA ARG A 309 7.95 9.63 4.93
C ARG A 309 6.80 9.47 5.91
N ILE A 310 5.99 8.43 5.72
CA ILE A 310 4.94 8.06 6.65
C ILE A 310 5.40 6.85 7.48
N ASP A 311 4.86 6.74 8.69
CA ASP A 311 4.88 5.47 9.41
C ASP A 311 3.96 4.49 8.67
N SER A 312 4.42 3.27 8.38
CA SER A 312 3.60 2.30 7.63
C SER A 312 2.37 1.82 8.43
N ALA A 313 2.35 1.99 9.76
CA ALA A 313 1.16 1.83 10.59
C ALA A 313 0.18 3.02 10.53
N LYS A 314 0.51 4.08 9.77
CA LYS A 314 -0.32 5.29 9.56
C LYS A 314 -0.72 5.50 8.10
N VAL A 315 -0.64 4.44 7.28
CA VAL A 315 -1.33 4.40 5.99
C VAL A 315 -2.84 4.50 6.27
N PRO A 316 -3.54 5.54 5.77
CA PRO A 316 -4.96 5.74 6.04
C PRO A 316 -5.84 4.70 5.33
N THR A 317 -7.13 4.61 5.66
CA THR A 317 -8.05 3.70 4.96
C THR A 317 -8.14 4.04 3.47
N GLY A 318 -8.27 3.02 2.62
CA GLY A 318 -8.53 3.20 1.19
C GLY A 318 -9.99 3.52 0.86
N PHE A 319 -10.84 3.61 1.89
CA PHE A 319 -12.29 3.74 1.81
C PHE A 319 -12.80 4.77 2.83
N CYS A 320 -13.98 5.31 2.52
CA CYS A 320 -14.74 6.27 3.30
C CYS A 320 -16.10 5.65 3.70
N GLU A 321 -16.78 6.26 4.66
CA GLU A 321 -18.08 5.82 5.18
C GLU A 321 -19.03 7.00 5.38
N VAL A 322 -20.34 6.76 5.36
CA VAL A 322 -21.37 7.77 5.61
C VAL A 322 -22.65 7.12 6.17
N ASP A 323 -23.26 7.76 7.16
CA ASP A 323 -24.54 7.35 7.72
C ASP A 323 -25.69 7.68 6.77
N VAL A 324 -26.64 6.75 6.61
CA VAL A 324 -27.79 6.88 5.70
C VAL A 324 -29.03 6.39 6.40
N LYS A 325 -30.10 7.20 6.44
CA LYS A 325 -31.43 6.71 6.79
C LYS A 325 -32.12 6.16 5.55
N LEU A 326 -32.65 4.95 5.65
CA LEU A 326 -33.48 4.31 4.64
C LEU A 326 -34.91 4.25 5.17
N ASP A 327 -35.86 4.83 4.44
CA ASP A 327 -37.30 4.65 4.66
C ASP A 327 -37.82 3.62 3.64
N ASP A 328 -38.20 2.44 4.12
CA ASP A 328 -38.91 1.44 3.32
C ASP A 328 -40.39 1.45 3.69
N ASN A 329 -41.19 2.16 2.89
CA ASN A 329 -42.66 2.21 2.98
C ASN A 329 -43.20 2.63 4.37
N GLY A 330 -42.48 3.48 5.10
CA GLY A 330 -42.81 3.94 6.45
C GLY A 330 -42.01 3.26 7.58
N GLN A 331 -41.10 2.34 7.26
CA GLN A 331 -40.16 1.75 8.20
C GLN A 331 -38.76 2.35 8.02
N GLU A 332 -38.32 3.16 8.99
CA GLU A 332 -36.95 3.70 9.00
C GLU A 332 -35.92 2.65 9.47
N PHE A 333 -34.77 2.64 8.78
CA PHE A 333 -33.57 1.88 9.15
C PHE A 333 -32.33 2.78 9.19
N ASP A 334 -31.51 2.64 10.24
CA ASP A 334 -30.21 3.30 10.36
C ASP A 334 -29.13 2.50 9.62
N CYS A 335 -28.93 2.84 8.35
CA CYS A 335 -27.95 2.22 7.47
C CYS A 335 -26.61 2.97 7.46
N MET A 336 -25.56 2.31 6.97
CA MET A 336 -24.31 2.95 6.57
C MET A 336 -23.95 2.55 5.15
N MET A 337 -23.38 3.50 4.40
CA MET A 337 -22.70 3.21 3.15
C MET A 337 -21.18 3.29 3.36
N VAL A 338 -20.46 2.32 2.78
CA VAL A 338 -18.99 2.28 2.74
C VAL A 338 -18.56 2.21 1.28
N SER A 339 -17.56 3.00 0.88
CA SER A 339 -17.10 3.05 -0.51
C SER A 339 -15.60 3.33 -0.63
N GLY A 340 -14.93 2.62 -1.53
CA GLY A 340 -13.52 2.82 -1.88
C GLY A 340 -12.74 1.51 -1.99
N HIS A 341 -11.42 1.61 -1.90
CA HIS A 341 -10.48 0.50 -2.02
C HIS A 341 -10.42 -0.33 -0.74
N VAL A 342 -11.41 -1.21 -0.57
CA VAL A 342 -11.45 -2.23 0.49
C VAL A 342 -10.57 -3.44 0.20
N ALA A 343 -10.16 -3.67 -1.06
CA ALA A 343 -9.53 -4.91 -1.47
C ALA A 343 -8.47 -4.77 -2.58
N ARG A 344 -7.71 -5.86 -2.74
CA ARG A 344 -6.88 -6.19 -3.90
C ARG A 344 -7.52 -7.36 -4.65
N LEU A 345 -7.59 -7.29 -5.98
CA LEU A 345 -7.99 -8.41 -6.84
C LEU A 345 -6.77 -9.02 -7.53
N THR A 346 -6.74 -10.35 -7.58
CA THR A 346 -5.75 -11.17 -8.27
C THR A 346 -6.24 -11.56 -9.67
N THR A 347 -5.40 -11.42 -10.69
CA THR A 347 -5.73 -11.73 -12.10
C THR A 347 -4.58 -12.45 -12.80
N GLY A 348 -4.80 -12.83 -14.07
CA GLY A 348 -3.90 -13.71 -14.83
C GLY A 348 -4.12 -15.19 -14.51
N ASP A 349 -3.76 -16.06 -15.46
CA ASP A 349 -3.86 -17.52 -15.32
C ASP A 349 -2.80 -18.07 -14.36
N ASP A 350 -1.63 -17.42 -14.31
CA ASP A 350 -0.56 -17.72 -13.38
C ASP A 350 -0.78 -17.15 -11.96
N LEU A 351 -1.86 -16.37 -11.74
CA LEU A 351 -2.12 -15.62 -10.51
C LEU A 351 -0.94 -14.70 -10.11
N ASP A 352 -0.29 -14.07 -11.09
CA ASP A 352 0.92 -13.26 -10.94
C ASP A 352 0.65 -11.74 -10.96
N THR A 353 -0.60 -11.35 -11.20
CA THR A 353 -1.02 -9.97 -11.50
C THR A 353 -2.00 -9.45 -10.44
N VAL A 354 -1.77 -8.23 -9.94
CA VAL A 354 -2.60 -7.56 -8.94
C VAL A 354 -3.18 -6.24 -9.45
N ARG A 355 -4.39 -5.92 -8.97
CA ARG A 355 -5.03 -4.62 -9.18
C ARG A 355 -5.80 -4.16 -7.95
N PRO A 356 -5.89 -2.85 -7.67
CA PRO A 356 -6.82 -2.32 -6.69
C PRO A 356 -8.25 -2.77 -7.03
N MET A 357 -9.04 -3.08 -6.02
CA MET A 357 -10.47 -3.39 -6.18
C MET A 357 -11.29 -2.42 -5.33
N PRO A 358 -11.76 -1.30 -5.92
CA PRO A 358 -12.77 -0.47 -5.28
C PRO A 358 -14.12 -1.20 -5.28
N ALA A 359 -14.86 -1.05 -4.18
CA ALA A 359 -16.23 -1.54 -4.04
C ALA A 359 -17.07 -0.56 -3.20
N TRP A 360 -18.39 -0.72 -3.24
CA TRP A 360 -19.30 -0.06 -2.31
C TRP A 360 -20.29 -1.04 -1.69
N PHE A 361 -20.79 -0.71 -0.50
CA PHE A 361 -21.73 -1.48 0.30
C PHE A 361 -22.77 -0.54 0.91
N ILE A 362 -24.01 -1.01 1.09
CA ILE A 362 -25.01 -0.40 1.97
C ILE A 362 -25.63 -1.49 2.85
N PHE A 363 -25.67 -1.25 4.15
CA PHE A 363 -26.06 -2.24 5.16
C PHE A 363 -26.75 -1.58 6.36
N ILE A 364 -27.63 -2.31 7.02
CA ILE A 364 -28.21 -1.92 8.31
C ILE A 364 -27.13 -2.06 9.39
N LYS A 365 -26.92 -1.02 10.20
CA LYS A 365 -25.99 -1.08 11.34
C LYS A 365 -26.62 -1.74 12.56
N GLU A 366 -25.77 -2.31 13.41
CA GLU A 366 -26.12 -2.70 14.77
C GLU A 366 -24.93 -2.45 15.71
N GLU A 367 -25.20 -1.96 16.91
CA GLU A 367 -24.21 -1.80 17.97
C GLU A 367 -23.77 -3.17 18.51
N CYS A 368 -22.47 -3.32 18.76
CA CYS A 368 -21.90 -4.54 19.34
C CYS A 368 -20.82 -4.21 20.38
N GLU A 369 -20.60 -5.12 21.32
CA GLU A 369 -19.44 -5.04 22.20
C GLU A 369 -18.13 -5.18 21.39
N ASP A 370 -17.08 -4.43 21.76
CA ASP A 370 -15.76 -4.52 21.10
C ASP A 370 -15.23 -5.97 21.20
N PRO A 371 -14.90 -6.64 20.08
CA PRO A 371 -14.40 -8.00 20.08
C PRO A 371 -13.18 -8.24 20.97
N GLU A 372 -12.33 -7.24 21.19
CA GLU A 372 -11.19 -7.33 22.12
C GLU A 372 -11.66 -7.43 23.58
N VAL A 373 -12.73 -6.72 23.94
CA VAL A 373 -13.34 -6.76 25.28
C VAL A 373 -14.06 -8.08 25.51
N VAL A 374 -14.73 -8.62 24.49
CA VAL A 374 -15.36 -9.95 24.53
C VAL A 374 -14.29 -11.04 24.69
N ALA A 375 -13.28 -11.06 23.83
CA ALA A 375 -12.20 -12.05 23.89
C ALA A 375 -11.40 -11.98 25.20
N MET A 376 -11.15 -10.78 25.75
CA MET A 376 -10.52 -10.62 27.06
C MET A 376 -11.43 -11.16 28.19
N ARG A 377 -12.74 -10.92 28.13
CA ARG A 377 -13.72 -11.46 29.09
C ARG A 377 -13.78 -12.99 29.05
N GLU A 378 -13.66 -13.59 27.88
CA GLU A 378 -13.62 -15.05 27.70
C GLU A 378 -12.29 -15.66 28.16
N TYR A 379 -11.15 -15.06 27.81
CA TYR A 379 -9.83 -15.46 28.29
C TYR A 379 -9.74 -15.46 29.82
N MET A 380 -10.28 -14.42 30.47
CA MET A 380 -10.31 -14.34 31.95
C MET A 380 -11.20 -15.43 32.56
N LYS A 381 -12.38 -15.71 31.99
CA LYS A 381 -13.25 -16.83 32.43
C LYS A 381 -12.53 -18.18 32.33
N GLU A 382 -11.85 -18.45 31.20
CA GLU A 382 -11.06 -19.68 31.05
C GLU A 382 -9.94 -19.78 32.09
N TRP A 383 -9.25 -18.67 32.36
CA TRP A 383 -8.13 -18.61 33.29
C TRP A 383 -8.56 -18.85 34.74
N ASP A 384 -9.69 -18.27 35.15
CA ASP A 384 -10.31 -18.54 36.46
C ASP A 384 -10.78 -19.99 36.56
N GLN A 385 -11.40 -20.55 35.51
CA GLN A 385 -11.81 -21.96 35.48
C GLN A 385 -10.61 -22.92 35.56
N LYS A 386 -9.48 -22.57 34.94
CA LYS A 386 -8.19 -23.29 35.03
C LYS A 386 -7.48 -23.11 36.37
N ARG A 387 -7.93 -22.18 37.22
CA ARG A 387 -7.48 -22.01 38.62
C ARG A 387 -8.38 -22.73 39.63
N GLY A 388 -9.70 -22.60 39.50
CA GLY A 388 -10.69 -23.28 40.36
C GLY A 388 -10.73 -24.81 40.21
N THR A 389 -9.97 -25.36 39.26
CA THR A 389 -9.75 -26.81 39.06
C THR A 389 -8.38 -27.28 39.59
N ARG A 390 -7.66 -26.44 40.34
CA ARG A 390 -6.37 -26.75 40.99
C ARG A 390 -6.41 -26.61 42.52
N SER A 391 -7.60 -26.53 43.09
CA SER A 391 -7.91 -26.54 44.53
C SER A 391 -8.78 -27.75 44.85
#